data_AF-A0A373Q318-F1
#
_entry.id   AF-A0A373Q318-F1
#
_cell.length_a   1.000
_cell.length_b   1.000
_cell.length_c   1.000
_cell.angle_alpha   90.00
_cell.angle_beta   90.00
_cell.angle_gamma   90.00
#
_symmetry.space_group_name_H-M   'P 1'
#
loop_
_entity.id
_entity.type
_entity.pdbx_description
1 polymer ?
#
loop_
_entity_poly.entity_id
_entity_poly.type
_entity_poly.pdbx_seq_one_letter_code
_entity_poly.pdbx_strand_id
1 'polypeptide(L)'
;MFSDVLPTHWAVKYIQTAWENYIIQGYDDNTFRPENSITYNELQKIIVSALGYTQYAEMQGGYPDGYLTYSEKYNIMNNIDTSDSNAYVTRKDAMQMIYNSLDAPLLVYMQTNYLEDGSITYVYEWRDGEHRQFESLRMRLDEEFS
;
A
#
# COMPACT_ATOMS: atom_id res chain seq x y z
N MET A 1 9.79 11.50 -9.54
CA MET A 1 10.27 10.39 -10.40
C MET A 1 11.70 10.05 -10.01
N PHE A 2 12.05 8.76 -10.00
CA PHE A 2 13.29 8.23 -9.42
C PHE A 2 14.51 8.49 -10.28
N SER A 3 15.66 8.67 -9.63
CA SER A 3 16.93 9.03 -10.28
C SER A 3 17.52 7.91 -11.15
N ASP A 4 17.15 6.65 -10.89
CA ASP A 4 17.68 5.44 -11.51
C ASP A 4 16.72 4.80 -12.53
N VAL A 5 15.59 5.44 -12.82
CA VAL A 5 14.62 4.98 -13.83
C VAL A 5 14.72 5.85 -15.07
N LEU A 6 15.44 5.35 -16.08
CA LEU A 6 15.61 6.05 -17.36
C LEU A 6 14.28 6.16 -18.13
N PRO A 7 14.02 7.26 -18.88
CA PRO A 7 12.82 7.40 -19.70
C PRO A 7 12.64 6.31 -20.78
N THR A 8 13.72 5.62 -21.14
CA THR A 8 13.72 4.51 -22.10
C THR A 8 13.55 3.13 -21.44
N HIS A 9 13.52 3.08 -20.11
CA HIS A 9 13.34 1.83 -19.38
C HIS A 9 11.95 1.25 -19.66
N TRP A 10 11.87 -0.04 -19.98
CA TRP A 10 10.62 -0.69 -20.38
C TRP A 10 9.52 -0.56 -19.31
N ALA A 11 9.91 -0.55 -18.03
CA ALA A 11 9.00 -0.44 -16.90
C ALA A 11 8.57 1.00 -16.55
N VAL A 12 9.14 2.04 -17.19
CA VAL A 12 9.01 3.44 -16.74
C VAL A 12 7.55 3.88 -16.59
N LYS A 13 6.69 3.53 -17.54
CA LYS A 13 5.27 3.93 -17.52
C LYS A 13 4.51 3.26 -16.37
N TYR A 14 4.82 2.00 -16.08
CA TYR A 14 4.18 1.26 -14.99
C TYR A 14 4.63 1.77 -13.62
N ILE A 15 5.93 2.06 -13.48
CA ILE A 15 6.50 2.67 -12.28
C ILE A 15 5.87 4.06 -12.07
N GLN A 16 5.75 4.86 -13.12
CA GLN A 16 5.12 6.17 -13.04
C GLN A 16 3.66 6.06 -12.57
N THR A 17 2.85 5.19 -13.17
CA THR A 17 1.46 4.98 -12.74
C THR A 17 1.37 4.55 -11.27
N ALA A 18 2.20 3.60 -10.84
CA ALA A 18 2.20 3.15 -9.45
C ALA A 18 2.66 4.25 -8.48
N TRP A 19 3.61 5.11 -8.88
CA TRP A 19 4.06 6.24 -8.09
C TRP A 19 2.99 7.33 -7.94
N GLU A 20 2.31 7.69 -9.04
CA GLU A 20 1.23 8.68 -9.07
C GLU A 20 0.01 8.24 -8.23
N ASN A 21 -0.19 6.93 -8.08
CA ASN A 21 -1.26 6.35 -7.24
C ASN A 21 -0.80 6.00 -5.82
N TYR A 22 0.37 6.47 -5.38
CA TYR A 22 0.91 6.21 -4.04
C TYR A 22 1.15 4.74 -3.68
N ILE A 23 1.17 3.85 -4.68
CA ILE A 23 1.42 2.41 -4.49
C ILE A 23 2.90 2.15 -4.21
N ILE A 24 3.79 2.93 -4.83
CA ILE A 24 5.24 2.90 -4.60
C ILE A 24 5.77 4.32 -4.40
N GLN A 25 6.75 4.49 -3.51
CA GLN A 25 7.42 5.78 -3.28
C GLN A 25 8.95 5.71 -3.36
N GLY A 26 9.49 4.56 -3.79
CA GLY A 26 10.92 4.31 -3.86
C GLY A 26 11.56 4.25 -2.47
N TYR A 27 12.87 4.47 -2.45
CA TYR A 27 13.71 4.51 -1.26
C TYR A 27 14.09 5.95 -0.91
N ASP A 28 14.57 6.16 0.31
CA ASP A 28 14.96 7.49 0.83
C ASP A 28 16.08 8.16 0.01
N ASP A 29 16.87 7.37 -0.73
CA ASP A 29 17.92 7.82 -1.64
C ASP A 29 17.40 8.27 -3.02
N ASN A 30 16.07 8.40 -3.19
CA ASN A 30 15.39 8.76 -4.43
C ASN A 30 15.65 7.75 -5.58
N THR A 31 15.81 6.48 -5.25
CA THR A 31 15.90 5.36 -6.20
C THR A 31 14.65 4.47 -6.16
N PHE A 32 14.44 3.69 -7.22
CA PHE A 32 13.43 2.62 -7.29
C PHE A 32 14.03 1.23 -7.40
N ARG A 33 15.24 1.12 -7.94
CA ARG A 33 16.00 -0.11 -8.16
C ARG A 33 15.23 -1.10 -9.05
N PRO A 34 14.89 -0.73 -10.30
CA PRO A 34 13.97 -1.48 -11.16
C PRO A 34 14.42 -2.90 -11.51
N GLU A 35 15.72 -3.19 -11.40
CA GLU A 35 16.31 -4.50 -11.72
C GLU A 35 16.50 -5.39 -10.49
N ASN A 36 16.19 -4.89 -9.28
CA ASN A 36 16.34 -5.67 -8.07
C ASN A 36 15.17 -6.64 -7.88
N SER A 37 15.46 -7.81 -7.31
CA SER A 37 14.44 -8.68 -6.74
C SER A 37 13.76 -8.00 -5.57
N ILE A 38 12.45 -8.20 -5.46
CA ILE A 38 11.63 -7.69 -4.37
C ILE A 38 11.59 -8.67 -3.19
N THR A 39 11.64 -8.16 -1.97
CA THR A 39 11.48 -8.93 -0.72
C THR A 39 10.01 -9.14 -0.37
N TYR A 40 9.71 -10.06 0.56
CA TYR A 40 8.34 -10.21 1.07
C TYR A 40 7.82 -8.90 1.71
N ASN A 41 8.63 -8.21 2.51
CA ASN A 41 8.27 -6.93 3.12
C ASN A 41 7.93 -5.85 2.08
N GLU A 42 8.71 -5.74 1.01
CA GLU A 42 8.43 -4.79 -0.06
C GLU A 42 7.15 -5.16 -0.83
N LEU A 43 6.91 -6.44 -1.12
CA LEU A 43 5.68 -6.85 -1.80
C LEU A 43 4.45 -6.65 -0.91
N GLN A 44 4.53 -6.91 0.40
CA GLN A 44 3.46 -6.59 1.35
C GLN A 44 3.15 -5.09 1.35
N LYS A 45 4.19 -4.24 1.41
CA LYS A 45 4.03 -2.78 1.31
C LYS A 45 3.28 -2.38 0.05
N ILE A 46 3.67 -2.93 -1.10
CA ILE A 46 3.03 -2.65 -2.40
C ILE A 46 1.55 -3.05 -2.38
N ILE A 47 1.23 -4.27 -1.92
CA ILE A 47 -0.15 -4.76 -1.90
C ILE A 47 -1.00 -3.92 -0.95
N VAL A 48 -0.55 -3.67 0.27
CA VAL A 48 -1.27 -2.83 1.26
C VAL A 48 -1.49 -1.42 0.72
N SER A 49 -0.51 -0.86 0.02
CA SER A 49 -0.66 0.45 -0.63
C SER A 49 -1.65 0.43 -1.78
N ALA A 50 -1.63 -0.61 -2.61
CA ALA A 50 -2.59 -0.81 -3.70
C ALA A 50 -4.04 -0.99 -3.20
N LEU A 51 -4.20 -1.54 -1.99
CA LEU A 51 -5.49 -1.63 -1.31
C LEU A 51 -5.96 -0.28 -0.70
N GLY A 52 -5.12 0.77 -0.74
CA GLY A 52 -5.44 2.12 -0.26
C GLY A 52 -5.07 2.40 1.20
N TYR A 53 -4.40 1.48 1.87
CA TYR A 53 -4.09 1.60 3.31
C TYR A 53 -2.78 2.32 3.62
N THR A 54 -2.09 2.91 2.63
CA THR A 54 -0.80 3.62 2.81
C THR A 54 -0.84 4.59 3.99
N GLN A 55 -1.81 5.51 4.02
CA GLN A 55 -1.89 6.50 5.10
C GLN A 55 -2.05 5.86 6.48
N TYR A 56 -2.87 4.80 6.57
CA TYR A 56 -3.10 4.11 7.83
C TYR A 56 -1.89 3.29 8.28
N ALA A 57 -1.17 2.68 7.34
CA ALA A 57 0.08 2.00 7.62
C ALA A 57 1.13 3.00 8.12
N GLU A 58 1.27 4.17 7.50
CA GLU A 58 2.18 5.22 7.99
C GLU A 58 1.86 5.66 9.42
N MET A 59 0.57 5.78 9.77
CA MET A 59 0.14 6.13 11.13
C MET A 59 0.37 5.01 12.15
N GLN A 60 0.50 3.75 11.71
CA GLN A 60 0.75 2.58 12.55
C GLN A 60 2.24 2.21 12.65
N GLY A 61 3.12 3.20 12.48
CA GLY A 61 4.58 3.00 12.61
C GLY A 61 5.34 2.95 11.29
N GLY A 62 4.66 3.13 10.14
CA GLY A 62 5.32 3.23 8.84
C GLY A 62 5.98 1.94 8.40
N TYR A 63 6.93 2.05 7.47
CA TYR A 63 7.61 0.87 6.93
C TYR A 63 8.68 0.33 7.91
N PRO A 64 8.68 -0.99 8.23
CA PRO A 64 7.75 -2.01 7.74
C PRO A 64 6.49 -2.20 8.62
N ASP A 65 6.55 -1.81 9.90
CA ASP A 65 5.62 -2.26 10.96
C ASP A 65 4.13 -2.01 10.66
N GLY A 66 3.78 -0.81 10.20
CA GLY A 66 2.40 -0.48 9.88
C GLY A 66 1.87 -1.25 8.67
N TYR A 67 2.73 -1.51 7.69
CA TYR A 67 2.36 -2.32 6.52
C TYR A 67 2.23 -3.80 6.88
N LEU A 68 3.08 -4.30 7.78
CA LEU A 68 2.95 -5.64 8.33
C LEU A 68 1.63 -5.81 9.09
N THR A 69 1.25 -4.81 9.89
CA THR A 69 -0.01 -4.80 10.63
C THR A 69 -1.22 -4.99 9.70
N TYR A 70 -1.29 -4.25 8.58
CA TYR A 70 -2.37 -4.41 7.61
C TYR A 70 -2.25 -5.70 6.77
N SER A 71 -1.03 -6.14 6.48
CA SER A 71 -0.78 -7.41 5.81
C SER A 71 -1.30 -8.60 6.62
N GLU A 72 -1.04 -8.61 7.93
CA GLU A 72 -1.54 -9.60 8.87
C GLU A 72 -3.07 -9.50 9.00
N LYS A 73 -3.61 -8.29 9.17
CA LYS A 73 -5.06 -8.05 9.28
C LYS A 73 -5.85 -8.64 8.11
N TYR A 74 -5.30 -8.55 6.89
CA TYR A 74 -5.92 -9.06 5.68
C TYR A 74 -5.35 -10.40 5.21
N ASN A 75 -4.59 -11.09 6.07
CA ASN A 75 -4.11 -12.44 5.81
C ASN A 75 -3.30 -12.58 4.50
N ILE A 76 -2.59 -11.52 4.08
CA ILE A 76 -1.88 -11.48 2.79
C ILE A 76 -0.82 -12.59 2.72
N MET A 77 -0.21 -12.95 3.86
CA MET A 77 0.83 -13.98 3.94
C MET A 77 0.29 -15.40 4.17
N ASN A 78 -1.02 -15.64 4.17
CA ASN A 78 -1.57 -16.97 4.41
C ASN A 78 -1.07 -17.99 3.38
N ASN A 79 -0.73 -19.18 3.88
CA ASN A 79 -0.19 -20.31 3.09
C ASN A 79 1.20 -20.06 2.49
N ILE A 80 1.99 -19.17 3.08
CA ILE A 80 3.37 -18.89 2.70
C ILE A 80 4.30 -19.16 3.89
N ASP A 81 5.52 -19.64 3.62
CA ASP A 81 6.56 -19.74 4.63
C ASP A 81 7.09 -18.33 4.96
N THR A 82 6.77 -17.84 6.15
CA THR A 82 7.13 -16.50 6.62
C THR A 82 8.40 -16.47 7.48
N SER A 83 9.20 -17.54 7.47
CA SER A 83 10.39 -17.66 8.33
C SER A 83 11.45 -16.57 8.09
N ASP A 84 11.51 -15.99 6.89
CA ASP A 84 12.31 -14.81 6.58
C ASP A 84 11.55 -13.84 5.66
N SER A 85 10.92 -12.81 6.25
CA SER A 85 10.20 -11.78 5.50
C SER A 85 11.11 -10.78 4.75
N ASN A 86 12.42 -10.85 4.98
CA ASN A 86 13.41 -10.10 4.20
C ASN A 86 13.95 -10.90 3.02
N ALA A 87 13.59 -12.18 2.90
CA ALA A 87 13.96 -12.99 1.73
C ALA A 87 13.27 -12.47 0.46
N TYR A 88 13.92 -12.72 -0.69
CA TYR A 88 13.32 -12.42 -1.99
C TYR A 88 12.11 -13.30 -2.25
N VAL A 89 11.02 -12.68 -2.71
CA VAL A 89 9.78 -13.38 -3.00
C VAL A 89 9.93 -14.27 -4.23
N THR A 90 9.43 -15.50 -4.17
CA THR A 90 9.32 -16.34 -5.37
C THR A 90 8.07 -15.96 -6.16
N ARG A 91 8.04 -16.26 -7.47
CA ARG A 91 6.82 -16.07 -8.27
C ARG A 91 5.61 -16.83 -7.70
N LYS A 92 5.84 -18.00 -7.10
CA LYS A 92 4.77 -18.81 -6.46
C LYS A 92 4.18 -18.06 -5.28
N ASP A 93 5.03 -17.57 -4.38
CA ASP A 93 4.57 -16.88 -3.17
C ASP A 93 3.98 -15.51 -3.49
N ALA A 94 4.54 -14.76 -4.45
CA ALA A 94 3.97 -13.50 -4.92
C ALA A 94 2.54 -13.68 -5.46
N MET A 95 2.29 -14.76 -6.22
CA MET A 95 0.94 -15.07 -6.71
C MET A 95 -0.02 -15.45 -5.58
N GLN A 96 0.46 -16.15 -4.56
CA GLN A 96 -0.34 -16.46 -3.38
C GLN A 96 -0.71 -15.20 -2.60
N MET A 97 0.23 -14.26 -2.41
CA MET A 97 -0.03 -12.97 -1.76
C MET A 97 -1.06 -12.14 -2.52
N ILE A 98 -0.93 -12.07 -3.85
CA ILE A 98 -1.90 -11.37 -4.71
C ILE A 98 -3.27 -12.05 -4.60
N TYR A 99 -3.34 -13.38 -4.63
CA TYR A 99 -4.60 -14.11 -4.50
C TYR A 99 -5.27 -13.84 -3.15
N ASN A 100 -4.52 -13.90 -2.05
CA ASN A 100 -5.03 -13.59 -0.71
C ASN A 100 -5.55 -12.15 -0.61
N SER A 101 -4.93 -11.20 -1.33
CA SER A 101 -5.35 -9.80 -1.31
C SER A 101 -6.68 -9.54 -2.01
N LEU A 102 -7.19 -10.46 -2.82
CA LEU A 102 -8.47 -10.29 -3.53
C LEU A 102 -9.67 -10.25 -2.58
N ASP A 103 -9.55 -10.87 -1.41
CA ASP A 103 -10.59 -10.86 -0.37
C ASP A 103 -10.47 -9.63 0.55
N ALA A 104 -9.38 -8.85 0.43
CA ALA A 104 -9.18 -7.67 1.24
C ALA A 104 -10.09 -6.53 0.76
N PRO A 105 -10.74 -5.79 1.67
CA PRO A 105 -11.52 -4.61 1.29
C PRO A 105 -10.60 -3.54 0.72
N LEU A 106 -11.10 -2.78 -0.27
CA LEU A 106 -10.43 -1.62 -0.83
C LEU A 106 -10.80 -0.38 -0.02
N LEU A 107 -9.81 0.40 0.38
CA LEU A 107 -9.99 1.70 0.99
C LEU A 107 -9.86 2.80 -0.08
N VAL A 108 -10.97 3.42 -0.43
CA VAL A 108 -11.03 4.39 -1.53
C VAL A 108 -11.18 5.80 -0.98
N TYR A 109 -10.25 6.69 -1.33
CA TYR A 109 -10.40 8.11 -1.06
C TYR A 109 -11.59 8.68 -1.83
N MET A 110 -12.45 9.41 -1.13
CA MET A 110 -13.66 10.00 -1.69
C MET A 110 -13.52 11.49 -1.88
N GLN A 111 -13.22 12.21 -0.79
CA GLN A 111 -13.13 13.66 -0.81
C GLN A 111 -12.39 14.20 0.42
N THR A 112 -11.94 15.44 0.29
CA THR A 112 -11.42 16.24 1.39
C THR A 112 -12.48 17.25 1.79
N ASN A 113 -12.80 17.34 3.08
CA ASN A 113 -13.63 18.41 3.60
C ASN A 113 -12.78 19.41 4.38
N TYR A 114 -13.00 20.68 4.09
CA TYR A 114 -12.47 21.81 4.85
C TYR A 114 -13.54 22.24 5.85
N LEU A 115 -13.23 22.16 7.14
CA LEU A 115 -14.14 22.52 8.21
C LEU A 115 -14.03 24.02 8.54
N GLU A 116 -15.07 24.59 9.15
CA GLU A 116 -15.13 26.03 9.47
C GLU A 116 -14.03 26.48 10.44
N ASP A 117 -13.52 25.57 11.27
CA ASP A 117 -12.42 25.82 12.19
C ASP A 117 -11.02 25.73 11.55
N GLY A 118 -10.96 25.53 10.23
CA GLY A 118 -9.73 25.41 9.47
C GLY A 118 -9.12 24.01 9.45
N SER A 119 -9.70 23.04 10.17
CA SER A 119 -9.26 21.65 10.11
C SER A 119 -9.68 20.96 8.81
N ILE A 120 -8.94 19.92 8.44
CA ILE A 120 -9.15 19.14 7.22
C ILE A 120 -9.54 17.71 7.62
N THR A 121 -10.58 17.18 6.98
CA THR A 121 -10.93 15.75 7.06
C THR A 121 -10.80 15.09 5.71
N TYR A 122 -10.30 13.85 5.71
CA TYR A 122 -10.33 12.97 4.54
C TYR A 122 -11.44 11.95 4.73
N VAL A 123 -12.24 11.75 3.69
CA VAL A 123 -13.30 10.75 3.67
C VAL A 123 -12.84 9.57 2.83
N TYR A 124 -12.90 8.39 3.42
CA TYR A 124 -12.61 7.12 2.77
C TYR A 124 -13.84 6.22 2.79
N GLU A 125 -13.96 5.36 1.79
CA GLU A 125 -14.98 4.30 1.73
C GLU A 125 -14.33 2.94 1.67
N TRP A 126 -14.87 1.99 2.42
CA TRP A 126 -14.53 0.58 2.27
C TRP A 126 -15.43 -0.01 1.20
N ARG A 127 -14.80 -0.60 0.20
CA ARG A 127 -15.46 -1.38 -0.84
C ARG A 127 -15.05 -2.83 -0.69
N ASP A 128 -15.98 -3.75 -0.86
CA ASP A 128 -15.61 -5.16 -0.98
C ASP A 128 -14.77 -5.37 -2.26
N GLY A 129 -14.09 -6.51 -2.37
CA GLY A 129 -13.30 -6.88 -3.56
C GLY A 129 -14.10 -6.89 -4.88
N GLU A 130 -15.43 -6.71 -4.83
CA GLU A 130 -16.33 -6.55 -5.98
C GLU A 130 -16.79 -5.09 -6.19
N HIS A 131 -16.10 -4.10 -5.59
CA HIS A 131 -16.39 -2.67 -5.67
C HIS A 131 -17.73 -2.23 -5.06
N ARG A 132 -18.38 -3.05 -4.23
CA ARG A 132 -19.62 -2.66 -3.54
C ARG A 132 -19.28 -1.97 -2.23
N GLN A 133 -19.92 -0.81 -1.99
CA GLN A 133 -19.78 -0.05 -0.76
C GLN A 133 -20.39 -0.81 0.42
N PHE A 134 -19.72 -0.78 1.58
CA PHE A 134 -20.33 -1.26 2.82
C PHE A 134 -20.16 -0.32 4.03
N GLU A 135 -19.12 0.53 4.07
CA GLU A 135 -18.92 1.47 5.17
C GLU A 135 -18.14 2.72 4.73
N SER A 136 -18.45 3.88 5.32
CA SER A 136 -17.72 5.14 5.11
C SER A 136 -16.98 5.57 6.38
N LEU A 137 -15.70 5.90 6.27
CA LEU A 137 -14.85 6.37 7.36
C LEU A 137 -14.44 7.82 7.13
N ARG A 138 -14.55 8.66 8.17
CA ARG A 138 -14.05 10.04 8.16
C ARG A 138 -12.85 10.13 9.08
N MET A 139 -11.78 10.75 8.60
CA MET A 139 -10.54 10.89 9.37
C MET A 139 -10.17 12.36 9.50
N ARG A 140 -9.91 12.80 10.73
CA ARG A 140 -9.34 14.11 11.05
C ARG A 140 -7.82 13.97 11.18
N LEU A 141 -7.06 14.93 10.67
CA LEU A 141 -5.58 14.90 10.70
C LEU A 141 -4.99 15.02 12.12
N ASP A 142 -5.78 15.51 13.07
CA ASP A 142 -5.41 15.87 14.45
C ASP A 142 -5.93 14.89 15.51
N GLU A 143 -6.74 13.90 15.14
CA GLU A 143 -7.21 12.88 16.07
C GLU A 143 -6.27 11.66 16.00
N GLU A 144 -5.39 11.55 17.01
CA GLU A 144 -4.66 10.31 17.28
C GLU A 144 -5.67 9.16 17.45
N PHE A 145 -5.43 8.06 16.75
CA PHE A 145 -6.27 6.87 16.81
C PHE A 145 -6.25 6.30 18.24
N SER A 146 -7.40 6.35 18.93
CA SER A 146 -7.69 5.58 20.14
C SER A 146 -8.27 4.21 19.80
#